data_AF-A0AAN5Q3R4-F1
#
_entry.id   AF-A0AAN5Q3R4-F1
#
_cell.length_a   1.000
_cell.length_b   1.000
_cell.length_c   1.000
_cell.angle_alpha   90.00
_cell.angle_beta   90.00
_cell.angle_gamma   90.00
#
_symmetry.space_group_name_H-M   'P 1'
#
loop_
_entity.id
_entity.type
_entity.pdbx_description
1 polymer ?
#
loop_
_entity_poly.entity_id
_entity_poly.type
_entity_poly.pdbx_seq_one_letter_code
_entity_poly.pdbx_strand_id
1 'polypeptide(L)'
;MDPRQLKQAIAEDMGTIKTLSPDIIPARSYYRGLVKGAFSGFWKMFIILFLTLCYVMGSDETDPTTWSELFTSSSILSFFLSVVGMLILLTPISFFVQFQFHLEKKLKTGALIRKKCSHISMVFFGVFASFCILFGSYASGQQIFFMLVLSFFLSVGATHIVVNMELSRIGFSSLFTLFNEFFSKGKTVSIEETQK
;
A
#
# COMPACT_ATOMS: atom_id res chain seq x y z
N MET A 1 -21.55 -5.36 12.00
CA MET A 1 -22.63 -4.45 11.56
C MET A 1 -23.59 -5.29 10.72
N ASP A 2 -24.89 -5.17 10.96
CA ASP A 2 -25.90 -5.88 10.17
C ASP A 2 -25.85 -5.40 8.69
N PRO A 3 -25.97 -6.29 7.68
CA PRO A 3 -25.99 -5.91 6.26
C PRO A 3 -26.96 -4.78 5.91
N ARG A 4 -28.13 -4.70 6.57
CA ARG A 4 -29.11 -3.64 6.32
C ARG A 4 -28.64 -2.28 6.87
N GLN A 5 -28.07 -2.29 8.06
CA GLN A 5 -27.48 -1.09 8.67
C GLN A 5 -26.26 -0.60 7.90
N LEU A 6 -25.45 -1.52 7.36
CA LEU A 6 -24.30 -1.19 6.53
C LEU A 6 -24.73 -0.51 5.22
N LYS A 7 -25.76 -1.03 4.55
CA LYS A 7 -26.30 -0.42 3.33
C LYS A 7 -26.81 1.00 3.57
N GLN A 8 -27.50 1.22 4.70
CA GLN A 8 -27.98 2.55 5.07
C GLN A 8 -26.82 3.52 5.39
N ALA A 9 -25.82 3.06 6.15
CA ALA A 9 -24.63 3.87 6.46
C ALA A 9 -23.84 4.24 5.19
N ILE A 10 -23.73 3.33 4.21
CA ILE A 10 -23.12 3.60 2.90
C ILE A 10 -23.89 4.70 2.15
N ALA A 11 -25.22 4.63 2.12
CA ALA A 11 -26.04 5.63 1.44
C ALA A 11 -25.93 7.04 2.08
N GLU A 12 -25.91 7.10 3.42
CA GLU A 12 -25.72 8.35 4.17
C GLU A 12 -24.30 8.92 3.97
N ASP A 13 -23.28 8.06 3.95
CA ASP A 13 -21.89 8.45 3.66
C ASP A 13 -21.75 8.97 2.23
N MET A 14 -22.41 8.35 1.23
CA MET A 14 -22.45 8.86 -0.14
C MET A 14 -23.08 10.26 -0.23
N GLY A 15 -24.14 10.54 0.54
CA GLY A 15 -24.74 11.87 0.60
C GLY A 15 -23.80 12.90 1.23
N THR A 16 -23.11 12.51 2.31
CA THR A 16 -22.18 13.37 3.06
C THR A 16 -20.95 13.74 2.23
N ILE A 17 -20.38 12.80 1.45
CA ILE A 17 -19.22 13.09 0.59
C ILE A 17 -19.55 14.12 -0.48
N LYS A 18 -20.78 14.11 -1.02
CA LYS A 18 -21.21 15.04 -2.07
C LYS A 18 -21.37 16.48 -1.56
N THR A 19 -21.69 16.65 -0.28
CA THR A 19 -21.88 17.98 0.34
C THR A 19 -20.60 18.51 0.98
N LEU A 20 -19.60 17.65 1.16
CA LEU A 20 -18.33 18.04 1.73
C LEU A 20 -17.49 18.87 0.74
N SER A 21 -16.88 19.94 1.24
CA SER A 21 -15.76 20.62 0.58
C SER A 21 -14.43 20.03 1.06
N PRO A 22 -13.41 19.92 0.20
CA PRO A 22 -12.06 19.54 0.62
C PRO A 22 -11.48 20.64 1.52
N ASP A 23 -11.27 20.33 2.80
CA ASP A 23 -10.55 21.22 3.73
C ASP A 23 -9.04 21.14 3.48
N ILE A 24 -8.29 22.22 3.70
CA ILE A 24 -6.82 22.19 3.58
C ILE A 24 -6.23 21.33 4.70
N ILE A 25 -5.49 20.27 4.36
CA ILE A 25 -4.80 19.45 5.37
C ILE A 25 -3.58 20.23 5.89
N PRO A 26 -3.42 20.39 7.22
CA PRO A 26 -2.20 20.96 7.77
C PRO A 26 -0.98 20.10 7.41
N ALA A 27 0.02 20.72 6.80
CA ALA A 27 1.21 20.06 6.24
C ALA A 27 1.86 19.08 7.23
N ARG A 28 2.04 19.50 8.49
CA ARG A 28 2.65 18.68 9.54
C ARG A 28 1.93 17.34 9.74
N SER A 29 0.61 17.35 9.70
CA SER A 29 -0.22 16.16 9.93
C SER A 29 -0.21 15.24 8.71
N TYR A 30 -0.26 15.81 7.50
CA TYR A 30 -0.16 15.08 6.24
C TYR A 30 1.20 14.38 6.08
N TYR A 31 2.31 15.12 6.17
CA TYR A 31 3.65 14.56 6.01
C TYR A 31 3.99 13.57 7.12
N ARG A 32 3.54 13.79 8.36
CA ARG A 32 3.74 12.81 9.44
C ARG A 32 3.01 11.50 9.17
N GLY A 33 1.79 11.55 8.63
CA GLY A 33 1.04 10.36 8.21
C GLY A 33 1.77 9.61 7.09
N LEU A 34 2.23 10.35 6.07
CA LEU A 34 2.99 9.81 4.94
C LEU A 34 4.29 9.15 5.38
N VAL A 35 5.11 9.82 6.18
CA VAL A 35 6.38 9.29 6.69
C VAL A 35 6.13 8.05 7.54
N LYS A 36 5.10 8.06 8.41
CA LYS A 36 4.76 6.88 9.23
C LYS A 36 4.34 5.68 8.36
N GLY A 37 3.50 5.91 7.35
CA GLY A 37 3.08 4.88 6.41
C GLY A 37 4.25 4.35 5.58
N ALA A 38 5.06 5.25 5.04
CA ALA A 38 6.24 4.92 4.25
C ALA A 38 7.27 4.14 5.06
N PHE A 39 7.59 4.59 6.27
CA PHE A 39 8.53 3.91 7.16
C PHE A 39 8.03 2.53 7.58
N SER A 40 6.73 2.39 7.91
CA SER A 40 6.15 1.10 8.25
C SER A 40 6.16 0.12 7.06
N GLY A 41 5.85 0.59 5.85
CA GLY A 41 5.94 -0.22 4.64
C GLY A 41 7.37 -0.58 4.30
N PHE A 42 8.29 0.37 4.44
CA PHE A 42 9.72 0.20 4.20
C PHE A 42 10.28 -0.95 5.03
N TRP A 43 10.05 -0.96 6.34
CA TRP A 43 10.57 -2.04 7.20
C TRP A 43 10.01 -3.42 6.84
N LYS A 44 8.73 -3.50 6.46
CA LYS A 44 8.13 -4.77 6.03
C LYS A 44 8.74 -5.26 4.72
N MET A 45 8.86 -4.38 3.72
CA MET A 45 9.53 -4.69 2.45
C MET A 45 10.97 -5.13 2.70
N PHE A 46 11.69 -4.36 3.53
CA PHE A 46 13.09 -4.61 3.86
C PHE A 46 13.28 -5.99 4.47
N ILE A 47 12.50 -6.33 5.50
CA ILE A 47 12.62 -7.63 6.18
C ILE A 47 12.32 -8.78 5.20
N ILE A 48 11.27 -8.68 4.39
CA ILE A 48 10.92 -9.73 3.41
C ILE A 48 12.06 -9.92 2.41
N LEU A 49 12.50 -8.82 1.79
CA LEU A 49 13.56 -8.85 0.77
C LEU A 49 14.90 -9.31 1.35
N PHE A 50 15.25 -8.83 2.54
CA PHE A 50 16.48 -9.20 3.24
C PHE A 50 16.52 -10.69 3.52
N LEU A 51 15.44 -11.27 4.07
CA LEU A 51 15.39 -12.69 4.35
C LEU A 51 15.47 -13.53 3.07
N THR A 52 14.78 -13.11 2.00
CA THR A 52 14.84 -13.80 0.72
C THR A 52 16.23 -13.75 0.09
N LEU A 53 16.90 -12.60 0.11
CA LEU A 53 18.25 -12.46 -0.42
C LEU A 53 19.28 -13.24 0.40
N CYS A 54 19.19 -13.18 1.73
CA CYS A 54 20.04 -13.98 2.61
C CYS A 54 19.88 -15.49 2.32
N TYR A 55 18.65 -15.94 2.09
CA TYR A 55 18.40 -17.34 1.74
C TYR A 55 19.04 -17.72 0.40
N VAL A 56 18.74 -16.96 -0.67
CA VAL A 56 19.21 -17.26 -2.03
C VAL A 56 20.74 -17.18 -2.13
N MET A 57 21.33 -16.11 -1.61
CA MET A 57 22.79 -15.91 -1.66
C MET A 57 23.54 -16.88 -0.74
N GLY A 58 22.93 -17.30 0.37
CA GLY A 58 23.52 -18.28 1.29
C GLY A 58 23.39 -19.73 0.83
N SER A 59 22.42 -20.01 -0.04
CA SER A 59 22.25 -21.33 -0.67
C SER A 59 23.10 -21.53 -1.92
N ASP A 60 23.87 -20.52 -2.35
CA ASP A 60 24.71 -20.63 -3.53
C ASP A 60 25.98 -21.43 -3.22
N GLU A 61 26.04 -22.67 -3.71
CA GLU A 61 27.17 -23.58 -3.49
C GLU A 61 28.44 -23.16 -4.26
N THR A 62 28.30 -22.24 -5.23
CA THR A 62 29.41 -21.88 -6.12
C THR A 62 30.39 -20.85 -5.55
N ASP A 63 29.99 -20.11 -4.51
CA ASP A 63 30.85 -19.11 -3.86
C ASP A 63 30.67 -19.15 -2.34
N PRO A 64 31.64 -19.70 -1.57
CA PRO A 64 31.54 -19.76 -0.12
C PRO A 64 31.66 -18.34 0.46
N THR A 65 30.51 -17.66 0.56
CA THR A 65 30.42 -16.30 1.08
C THR A 65 30.54 -16.30 2.60
N THR A 66 31.34 -15.37 3.12
CA THR A 66 31.43 -15.17 4.57
C THR A 66 30.12 -14.58 5.07
N TRP A 67 29.63 -15.00 6.26
CA TRP A 67 28.39 -14.49 6.85
C TRP A 67 28.29 -12.96 6.88
N SER A 68 29.41 -12.27 7.14
CA SER A 68 29.47 -10.81 7.14
C SER A 68 29.18 -10.20 5.76
N GLU A 69 29.69 -10.82 4.70
CA GLU A 69 29.49 -10.38 3.32
C GLU A 69 28.07 -10.63 2.88
N LEU A 70 27.52 -11.81 3.20
CA LEU A 70 26.12 -12.15 2.94
C LEU A 70 25.16 -11.15 3.59
N PHE A 71 25.36 -10.83 4.87
CA PHE A 71 24.52 -9.85 5.57
C PHE A 71 24.67 -8.45 5.01
N THR A 72 25.89 -8.03 4.68
CA THR A 72 26.15 -6.68 4.16
C THR A 72 25.52 -6.51 2.78
N SER A 73 25.79 -7.44 1.86
CA SER A 73 25.26 -7.41 0.49
C SER A 73 23.73 -7.51 0.48
N SER A 74 23.15 -8.45 1.23
CA SER A 74 21.69 -8.59 1.33
C SER A 74 21.04 -7.35 1.94
N SER A 75 21.66 -6.74 2.95
CA SER A 75 21.16 -5.50 3.57
C SER A 75 21.16 -4.33 2.59
N ILE A 76 22.25 -4.12 1.85
CA ILE A 76 22.36 -3.02 0.88
C ILE A 76 21.32 -3.19 -0.23
N LEU A 77 21.22 -4.38 -0.82
CA LEU A 77 20.27 -4.64 -1.90
C LEU A 77 18.82 -4.51 -1.42
N SER A 78 18.48 -5.13 -0.30
CA SER A 78 17.12 -5.03 0.26
C SER A 78 16.76 -3.60 0.65
N PHE A 79 17.72 -2.79 1.11
CA PHE A 79 17.52 -1.37 1.37
C PHE A 79 17.10 -0.62 0.10
N PHE A 80 17.90 -0.71 -0.98
CA PHE A 80 17.60 -0.01 -2.23
C PHE A 80 16.29 -0.49 -2.88
N LEU A 81 16.07 -1.80 -2.93
CA LEU A 81 14.83 -2.38 -3.46
C LEU A 81 13.61 -1.95 -2.66
N SER A 82 13.74 -1.84 -1.33
CA SER A 82 12.67 -1.33 -0.46
C SER A 82 12.37 0.14 -0.71
N VAL A 83 13.41 0.97 -0.91
CA VAL A 83 13.21 2.38 -1.28
C VAL A 83 12.43 2.48 -2.59
N VAL A 84 12.85 1.75 -3.63
CA VAL A 84 12.17 1.74 -4.95
C VAL A 84 10.72 1.26 -4.82
N GLY A 85 10.49 0.13 -4.14
CA GLY A 85 9.14 -0.39 -3.92
C GLY A 85 8.23 0.60 -3.16
N MET A 86 8.79 1.30 -2.18
CA MET A 86 8.04 2.30 -1.41
C MET A 86 7.73 3.57 -2.19
N LEU A 87 8.58 3.98 -3.15
CA LEU A 87 8.26 5.07 -4.06
C LEU A 87 7.02 4.75 -4.90
N ILE A 88 6.90 3.51 -5.38
CA ILE A 88 5.71 3.05 -6.12
C ILE A 88 4.47 3.03 -5.21
N LEU A 89 4.63 2.56 -3.96
CA LEU A 89 3.55 2.52 -2.97
C LEU A 89 3.22 3.88 -2.34
N LEU A 90 3.93 4.96 -2.68
CA LEU A 90 3.67 6.27 -2.11
C LEU A 90 2.30 6.81 -2.48
N THR A 91 1.86 6.56 -3.72
CA THR A 91 0.53 6.96 -4.21
C THR A 91 -0.61 6.38 -3.38
N PRO A 92 -0.72 5.05 -3.19
CA PRO A 92 -1.78 4.48 -2.34
C PRO A 92 -1.64 4.88 -0.87
N ILE A 93 -0.43 5.09 -0.34
CA ILE A 93 -0.22 5.61 1.03
C ILE A 93 -0.75 7.04 1.16
N SER A 94 -0.44 7.90 0.20
CA SER A 94 -0.94 9.28 0.17
C SER A 94 -2.47 9.31 0.13
N PHE A 95 -3.10 8.50 -0.72
CA PHE A 95 -4.55 8.37 -0.79
C PHE A 95 -5.14 7.95 0.57
N PHE A 96 -4.53 6.95 1.23
CA PHE A 96 -4.96 6.50 2.54
C PHE A 96 -4.84 7.60 3.61
N VAL A 97 -3.76 8.39 3.61
CA VAL A 97 -3.59 9.52 4.52
C VAL A 97 -4.66 10.59 4.26
N GLN A 98 -4.94 10.92 3.00
CA GLN A 98 -5.99 11.88 2.64
C GLN A 98 -7.38 11.39 3.09
N PHE A 99 -7.68 10.11 2.91
CA PHE A 99 -8.89 9.48 3.44
C PHE A 99 -8.97 9.60 4.96
N GLN A 100 -7.86 9.32 5.64
CA GLN A 100 -7.79 9.38 7.10
C GLN A 100 -8.13 10.77 7.63
N PHE A 101 -7.62 11.82 6.99
CA PHE A 101 -7.83 13.20 7.43
C PHE A 101 -9.20 13.75 7.07
N HIS A 102 -9.65 13.57 5.83
CA HIS A 102 -10.87 14.22 5.35
C HIS A 102 -12.14 13.45 5.66
N LEU A 103 -12.06 12.12 5.69
CA LEU A 103 -13.24 11.26 5.57
C LEU A 103 -13.40 10.32 6.78
N GLU A 104 -12.32 9.81 7.39
CA GLU A 104 -12.42 8.84 8.49
C GLU A 104 -13.37 9.31 9.61
N LYS A 105 -13.25 10.58 10.04
CA LYS A 105 -14.06 11.12 11.15
C LYS A 105 -15.44 11.63 10.73
N LYS A 106 -15.64 11.89 9.45
CA LYS A 106 -16.88 12.48 8.90
C LYS A 106 -17.85 11.40 8.37
N LEU A 107 -17.37 10.15 8.22
CA LEU A 107 -18.15 9.03 7.71
C LEU A 107 -18.51 8.03 8.82
N LYS A 108 -19.74 7.51 8.80
CA LYS A 108 -20.18 6.43 9.70
C LYS A 108 -19.43 5.13 9.43
N THR A 109 -19.03 4.89 8.18
CA THR A 109 -18.21 3.73 7.79
C THR A 109 -16.70 3.97 7.87
N GLY A 110 -16.25 5.15 8.31
CA GLY A 110 -14.84 5.55 8.29
C GLY A 110 -13.90 4.58 9.01
N ALA A 111 -14.27 4.14 10.21
CA ALA A 111 -13.50 3.14 10.98
C ALA A 111 -13.44 1.78 10.27
N LEU A 112 -14.51 1.39 9.57
CA LEU A 112 -14.58 0.14 8.83
C LEU A 112 -13.69 0.18 7.58
N ILE A 113 -13.70 1.31 6.85
CA ILE A 113 -12.83 1.53 5.69
C ILE A 113 -11.36 1.53 6.14
N ARG A 114 -11.02 2.21 7.23
CA ARG A 114 -9.66 2.18 7.79
C ARG A 114 -9.19 0.76 8.09
N LYS A 115 -10.06 -0.04 8.75
CA LYS A 115 -9.75 -1.44 9.03
C LYS A 115 -9.54 -2.24 7.74
N LYS A 116 -10.39 -2.03 6.73
CA LYS A 116 -10.25 -2.68 5.42
C LYS A 116 -8.95 -2.28 4.72
N CYS A 117 -8.59 -1.00 4.66
CA CYS A 117 -7.30 -0.55 4.11
C CYS A 117 -6.09 -1.20 4.82
N SER A 118 -6.17 -1.38 6.14
CA SER A 118 -5.14 -2.14 6.87
C SER A 118 -5.08 -3.61 6.42
N HIS A 119 -6.22 -4.24 6.16
CA HIS A 119 -6.27 -5.59 5.59
C HIS A 119 -5.71 -5.63 4.16
N ILE A 120 -5.94 -4.61 3.33
CA ILE A 120 -5.34 -4.50 1.98
C ILE A 120 -3.82 -4.55 2.07
N SER A 121 -3.23 -3.75 2.97
CA SER A 121 -1.78 -3.76 3.18
C SER A 121 -1.29 -5.14 3.66
N MET A 122 -2.02 -5.77 4.58
CA MET A 122 -1.69 -7.11 5.06
C MET A 122 -1.73 -8.17 3.95
N VAL A 123 -2.75 -8.14 3.08
CA VAL A 123 -2.87 -9.03 1.92
C VAL A 123 -1.71 -8.82 0.97
N PHE A 124 -1.39 -7.56 0.63
CA PHE A 124 -0.24 -7.24 -0.23
C PHE A 124 1.07 -7.82 0.31
N PHE A 125 1.40 -7.55 1.59
CA PHE A 125 2.64 -8.06 2.17
C PHE A 125 2.64 -9.58 2.32
N GLY A 126 1.48 -10.19 2.62
CA GLY A 126 1.35 -11.64 2.71
C GLY A 126 1.57 -12.33 1.36
N VAL A 127 0.92 -11.85 0.30
CA VAL A 127 1.10 -12.37 -1.06
C VAL A 127 2.52 -12.13 -1.57
N PHE A 128 3.06 -10.94 -1.31
CA PHE A 128 4.43 -10.60 -1.67
C PHE A 128 5.45 -11.52 -1.00
N ALA A 129 5.33 -11.73 0.32
CA ALA A 129 6.19 -12.66 1.05
C ALA A 129 6.06 -14.09 0.50
N SER A 130 4.84 -14.55 0.20
CA SER A 130 4.61 -15.87 -0.39
C SER A 130 5.32 -16.04 -1.74
N PHE A 131 5.26 -15.04 -2.63
CA PHE A 131 5.98 -15.11 -3.90
C PHE A 131 7.49 -15.01 -3.73
N CYS A 132 7.98 -14.19 -2.78
CA CYS A 132 9.41 -14.11 -2.49
C CYS A 132 9.96 -15.43 -1.94
N ILE A 133 9.22 -16.13 -1.09
CA ILE A 133 9.58 -17.46 -0.61
C ILE A 133 9.60 -18.44 -1.79
N LEU A 134 8.51 -18.47 -2.58
CA LEU A 134 8.38 -19.40 -3.69
C LEU A 134 9.49 -19.21 -4.71
N PHE A 135 9.72 -17.99 -5.21
CA PHE A 135 10.78 -17.77 -6.19
C PHE A 135 12.17 -17.82 -5.58
N GLY A 136 12.34 -17.49 -4.30
CA GLY A 136 13.59 -17.68 -3.59
C GLY A 136 14.04 -19.15 -3.56
N SER A 137 13.10 -20.11 -3.53
CA SER A 137 13.41 -21.54 -3.62
C SER A 137 13.89 -22.03 -4.99
N TYR A 138 13.65 -21.26 -6.06
CA TYR A 138 13.99 -21.69 -7.44
C TYR A 138 15.04 -20.81 -8.13
N ALA A 139 15.18 -19.56 -7.72
CA ALA A 139 16.05 -18.60 -8.39
C ALA A 139 17.49 -18.73 -7.89
N SER A 140 18.44 -18.75 -8.83
CA SER A 140 19.88 -18.72 -8.55
C SER A 140 20.53 -17.47 -9.15
N GLY A 141 21.61 -17.00 -8.49
CA GLY A 141 22.41 -15.87 -8.95
C GLY A 141 21.59 -14.62 -9.30
N GLN A 142 21.79 -14.06 -10.50
CA GLN A 142 21.16 -12.81 -10.94
C GLN A 142 19.66 -12.94 -11.27
N GLN A 143 19.13 -14.14 -11.43
CA GLN A 143 17.71 -14.34 -11.77
C GLN A 143 16.77 -13.88 -10.64
N ILE A 144 17.26 -13.87 -9.39
CA ILE A 144 16.49 -13.45 -8.23
C ILE A 144 15.97 -12.02 -8.36
N PHE A 145 16.75 -11.11 -8.96
CA PHE A 145 16.30 -9.72 -9.12
C PHE A 145 15.04 -9.62 -9.98
N PHE A 146 15.02 -10.34 -11.11
CA PHE A 146 13.86 -10.39 -11.97
C PHE A 146 12.65 -11.01 -11.24
N MET A 147 12.87 -12.09 -10.48
CA MET A 147 11.82 -12.75 -9.72
C MET A 147 11.27 -11.91 -8.56
N LEU A 148 12.10 -11.09 -7.91
CA LEU A 148 11.68 -10.15 -6.87
C LEU A 148 10.82 -9.03 -7.44
N VAL A 149 11.22 -8.48 -8.60
CA VAL A 149 10.41 -7.50 -9.33
C VAL A 149 9.08 -8.11 -9.76
N LEU A 150 9.10 -9.33 -10.30
CA LEU A 150 7.90 -10.05 -10.69
C LEU A 150 6.99 -10.32 -9.47
N SER A 151 7.54 -10.76 -8.34
CA SER A 151 6.82 -10.94 -7.07
C SER A 151 6.09 -9.69 -6.64
N PHE A 152 6.75 -8.53 -6.75
CA PHE A 152 6.18 -7.25 -6.37
C PHE A 152 4.95 -6.95 -7.23
N PHE A 153 5.09 -6.98 -8.56
CA PHE A 153 3.98 -6.68 -9.47
C PHE A 153 2.85 -7.71 -9.41
N LEU A 154 3.17 -9.00 -9.28
CA LEU A 154 2.17 -10.05 -9.06
C LEU A 154 1.41 -9.83 -7.75
N SER A 155 2.09 -9.41 -6.68
CA SER A 155 1.42 -9.08 -5.42
C SER A 155 0.51 -7.86 -5.56
N VAL A 156 0.93 -6.81 -6.28
CA VAL A 156 0.07 -5.66 -6.60
C VAL A 156 -1.18 -6.11 -7.35
N GLY A 157 -1.01 -6.91 -8.41
CA GLY A 157 -2.12 -7.43 -9.22
C GLY A 157 -3.08 -8.32 -8.44
N ALA A 158 -2.55 -9.28 -7.67
CA ALA A 158 -3.35 -10.17 -6.82
C ALA A 158 -4.12 -9.38 -5.75
N THR A 159 -3.46 -8.42 -5.11
CA THR A 159 -4.11 -7.54 -4.12
C THR A 159 -5.22 -6.74 -4.77
N HIS A 160 -5.00 -6.16 -5.95
CA HIS A 160 -6.01 -5.40 -6.67
C HIS A 160 -7.26 -6.24 -6.98
N ILE A 161 -7.08 -7.49 -7.43
CA ILE A 161 -8.20 -8.42 -7.69
C ILE A 161 -8.97 -8.71 -6.40
N VAL A 162 -8.28 -9.11 -5.33
CA VAL A 162 -8.91 -9.45 -4.04
C VAL A 162 -9.66 -8.24 -3.46
N VAL A 163 -9.07 -7.05 -3.56
CA VAL A 163 -9.69 -5.80 -3.11
C VAL A 163 -10.95 -5.49 -3.90
N ASN A 164 -10.90 -5.59 -5.24
CA ASN A 164 -12.08 -5.31 -6.06
C ASN A 164 -13.21 -6.30 -5.81
N MET A 165 -12.90 -7.57 -5.57
CA MET A 165 -13.90 -8.58 -5.19
C MET A 165 -14.54 -8.25 -3.83
N GLU A 166 -13.74 -7.91 -2.82
CA GLU A 166 -14.24 -7.52 -1.50
C GLU A 166 -15.04 -6.22 -1.53
N LEU A 167 -14.58 -5.19 -2.27
CA LEU A 167 -15.29 -3.92 -2.41
C LEU A 167 -16.62 -4.09 -3.16
N SER A 168 -16.65 -4.94 -4.19
CA SER A 168 -17.88 -5.25 -4.94
C SER A 168 -18.87 -6.03 -4.08
N ARG A 169 -18.39 -7.02 -3.31
CA ARG A 169 -19.22 -7.81 -2.39
C ARG A 169 -19.90 -6.94 -1.33
N ILE A 170 -19.20 -5.95 -0.81
CA ILE A 170 -19.69 -5.10 0.30
C ILE A 170 -20.41 -3.84 -0.24
N GLY A 171 -20.33 -3.56 -1.56
CA GLY A 171 -20.94 -2.38 -2.18
C GLY A 171 -20.15 -1.08 -1.94
N PHE A 172 -18.90 -1.16 -1.49
CA PHE A 172 -18.02 0.01 -1.27
C PHE A 172 -17.37 0.54 -2.57
N SER A 173 -17.52 -0.17 -3.69
CA SER A 173 -16.93 0.25 -4.97
C SER A 173 -17.39 1.67 -5.40
N SER A 174 -18.68 2.00 -5.19
CA SER A 174 -19.23 3.33 -5.46
C SER A 174 -18.67 4.40 -4.53
N LEU A 175 -18.45 4.07 -3.24
CA LEU A 175 -17.82 4.97 -2.27
C LEU A 175 -16.37 5.27 -2.63
N PHE A 176 -15.60 4.26 -3.03
CA PHE A 176 -14.21 4.47 -3.47
C PHE A 176 -14.11 5.34 -4.73
N THR A 177 -15.07 5.18 -5.66
CA THR A 177 -15.17 6.03 -6.85
C THR A 177 -15.45 7.49 -6.46
N LEU A 178 -16.41 7.72 -5.55
CA LEU A 178 -16.72 9.05 -5.00
C LEU A 178 -15.55 9.67 -4.24
N PHE A 179 -14.78 8.88 -3.49
CA PHE A 179 -13.55 9.37 -2.84
C PHE A 179 -12.53 9.84 -3.87
N ASN A 180 -12.31 9.04 -4.91
CA ASN A 180 -11.36 9.41 -5.96
C ASN A 180 -11.79 10.69 -6.68
N GLU A 181 -13.09 10.81 -6.98
CA GLU A 181 -13.66 12.03 -7.55
C GLU A 181 -13.48 13.24 -6.62
N PHE A 182 -13.80 13.10 -5.33
CA PHE A 182 -13.61 14.14 -4.32
C PHE A 182 -12.16 14.62 -4.22
N PHE A 183 -11.20 13.70 -4.16
CA PHE A 183 -9.78 14.06 -4.13
C PHE A 183 -9.28 14.63 -5.46
N SER A 184 -9.87 14.24 -6.59
CA SER A 184 -9.56 14.86 -7.89
C SER A 184 -10.08 16.29 -8.00
N LYS A 185 -11.28 16.57 -7.47
CA LYS A 185 -11.88 17.91 -7.43
C LYS A 185 -11.08 18.87 -6.54
N GLY A 186 -10.51 18.41 -5.44
CA GLY A 186 -9.60 19.22 -4.62
C GLY A 186 -8.29 19.62 -5.34
N LYS A 187 -7.83 18.82 -6.32
CA LYS A 187 -6.64 19.13 -7.13
C LYS A 187 -6.90 20.16 -8.22
N THR A 188 -8.13 20.29 -8.72
CA THR A 188 -8.47 21.26 -9.77
C THR A 188 -8.77 22.64 -9.21
N VAL A 189 -9.46 22.74 -8.06
CA VAL A 189 -9.79 24.03 -7.42
C VAL A 189 -8.52 24.79 -6.97
N SER A 190 -7.47 24.08 -6.57
CA SER A 190 -6.20 24.69 -6.13
C SER A 190 -5.39 25.35 -7.26
N ILE A 191 -5.67 25.02 -8.53
CA ILE A 191 -4.96 25.58 -9.68
C ILE A 191 -5.63 26.87 -10.20
N GLU A 192 -6.95 26.99 -10.10
CA GLU A 192 -7.67 28.19 -10.57
C GLU A 192 -7.54 29.39 -9.63
N GLU A 193 -7.42 29.19 -8.32
CA GLU A 193 -7.27 30.29 -7.36
C GLU A 193 -5.85 30.88 -7.32
N THR A 194 -4.86 30.22 -7.91
CA THR A 194 -3.48 30.75 -8.03
C THR A 194 -3.23 31.51 -9.33
N GLN A 195 -4.23 31.63 -10.21
CA GLN A 195 -4.16 32.41 -11.46
C GLN A 195 -5.00 33.69 -11.47
N LYS A 196 -5.53 34.13 -10.32
CA LYS A 196 -6.17 35.44 -10.14
C LYS A 196 -5.36 36.32 -9.21
#